data_AF-A0A7R9VK71-F1
#
_entry.id   AF-A0A7R9VK71-F1
#
_cell.length_a   1.000
_cell.length_b   1.000
_cell.length_c   1.000
_cell.angle_alpha   90.00
_cell.angle_beta   90.00
_cell.angle_gamma   90.00
#
_symmetry.space_group_name_H-M   'P 1'
#
loop_
_entity.id
_entity.type
_entity.pdbx_description
1 polymer ?
#
loop_
_entity_poly.entity_id
_entity_poly.type
_entity_poly.pdbx_seq_one_letter_code
_entity_poly.pdbx_strand_id
1 'polypeptide(L)'
;TGEGKSVVLGVTSTILALFGCEVYCVSYSAYLSHRDLSDFKDMFQLFDVEYLVRYSTLDGLFEATLNDKGDIRRLSNDVILRNTQGKVSAESSNPPGKSTKVLLFDEVDVFFKEDFYGNVYMPGATWTGGPARALLQFVWTNRLRLNKEQLLRSSEYINCLSNFRPEMEPVLESEASKMLAHAKQLDVGIGGGSSYTVVDGRIAYKHHD
;
A
#
# COMPACT_ATOMS: atom_id res chain seq x y z
N THR A 1 22.54 -17.88 -11.13
CA THR A 1 23.74 -18.36 -11.87
C THR A 1 24.87 -18.58 -10.88
N GLY A 2 25.79 -19.50 -11.15
CA GLY A 2 26.90 -19.86 -10.24
C GLY A 2 28.10 -18.90 -10.26
N GLU A 3 27.93 -17.69 -10.80
CA GLU A 3 29.01 -16.72 -11.05
C GLU A 3 29.52 -16.00 -9.79
N GLY A 4 29.01 -16.37 -8.60
CA GLY A 4 29.43 -15.74 -7.35
C GLY A 4 28.80 -14.37 -7.06
N LYS A 5 27.70 -13.99 -7.73
CA LYS A 5 27.00 -12.71 -7.50
C LYS A 5 26.64 -12.47 -6.04
N SER A 6 26.08 -13.47 -5.36
CA SER A 6 25.75 -13.38 -3.94
C SER A 6 26.99 -13.12 -3.07
N VAL A 7 28.14 -13.71 -3.39
CA VAL A 7 29.41 -13.45 -2.69
C VAL A 7 29.89 -12.02 -2.90
N VAL A 8 29.84 -11.52 -4.14
CA VAL A 8 30.18 -10.12 -4.43
C VAL A 8 29.27 -9.19 -3.64
N LEU A 9 27.95 -9.40 -3.67
CA LEU A 9 26.99 -8.58 -2.93
C LEU A 9 27.24 -8.63 -1.42
N GLY A 10 27.44 -9.81 -0.85
CA GLY A 10 27.75 -9.98 0.58
C GLY A 10 29.01 -9.22 0.99
N VAL A 11 30.12 -9.43 0.28
CA VAL A 11 31.41 -8.78 0.58
C VAL A 11 31.35 -7.27 0.35
N THR A 12 30.77 -6.81 -0.76
CA THR A 12 30.59 -5.38 -1.03
C THR A 12 29.74 -4.71 0.04
N SER A 13 28.69 -5.39 0.52
CA SER A 13 27.85 -4.88 1.62
C SER A 13 28.65 -4.70 2.90
N THR A 14 29.45 -5.69 3.28
CA THR A 14 30.33 -5.61 4.45
C THR A 14 31.30 -4.43 4.35
N ILE A 15 31.95 -4.26 3.20
CA ILE A 15 32.91 -3.17 2.99
C ILE A 15 32.23 -1.80 3.11
N LEU A 16 31.07 -1.62 2.45
CA LEU A 16 30.31 -0.37 2.52
C LEU A 16 29.82 -0.08 3.94
N ALA A 17 29.36 -1.10 4.66
CA ALA A 17 28.92 -0.98 6.03
C ALA A 17 30.07 -0.62 6.98
N LEU A 18 31.28 -1.14 6.76
CA LEU A 18 32.49 -0.73 7.49
C LEU A 18 32.84 0.76 7.27
N PHE A 19 32.45 1.33 6.12
CA PHE A 19 32.53 2.78 5.89
C PHE A 19 31.37 3.58 6.51
N GLY A 20 30.49 2.93 7.29
CA GLY A 20 29.34 3.56 7.95
C GLY A 20 28.14 3.79 7.03
N CYS A 21 28.09 3.12 5.87
CA CYS A 21 26.91 3.17 5.00
C CYS A 21 25.82 2.20 5.48
N GLU A 22 24.56 2.61 5.33
CA GLU A 22 23.43 1.68 5.41
C GLU A 22 23.24 1.02 4.06
N VAL A 23 23.42 -0.31 3.99
CA VAL A 23 23.37 -1.06 2.75
C VAL A 23 22.04 -1.81 2.65
N TYR A 24 21.31 -1.57 1.57
CA TYR A 24 20.11 -2.31 1.20
C TYR A 24 20.43 -3.22 0.02
N CYS A 25 20.48 -4.53 0.27
CA CYS A 25 20.57 -5.56 -0.77
C CYS A 25 19.17 -5.98 -1.17
N VAL A 26 18.83 -5.74 -2.43
CA VAL A 26 17.50 -6.04 -2.94
C VAL A 26 17.57 -7.08 -4.04
N SER A 27 16.72 -8.10 -3.87
CA SER A 27 16.46 -9.12 -4.90
C SER A 27 14.98 -9.13 -5.28
N TYR A 28 14.63 -9.83 -6.35
CA TYR A 28 13.24 -9.96 -6.75
C TYR A 28 12.39 -10.78 -5.76
N SER A 29 12.99 -11.79 -5.12
CA SER A 29 12.23 -12.74 -4.30
C SER A 29 12.64 -12.72 -2.83
N ALA A 30 11.65 -12.81 -1.95
CA ALA A 30 11.91 -12.89 -0.51
C ALA A 30 12.82 -14.09 -0.18
N TYR A 31 12.66 -15.21 -0.88
CA TYR A 31 13.49 -16.40 -0.69
C TYR A 31 14.98 -16.12 -0.94
N LEU A 32 15.33 -15.50 -2.07
CA LEU A 32 16.73 -15.18 -2.41
C LEU A 32 17.32 -14.19 -1.39
N SER A 33 16.56 -13.17 -1.00
CA SER A 33 17.00 -12.22 0.03
C SER A 33 17.24 -12.89 1.39
N HIS A 34 16.38 -13.81 1.82
CA HIS A 34 16.56 -14.54 3.08
C HIS A 34 17.73 -15.52 3.03
N ARG A 35 17.89 -16.24 1.91
CA ARG A 35 19.01 -17.16 1.72
C ARG A 35 20.33 -16.41 1.82
N ASP A 36 20.50 -15.34 1.04
CA ASP A 36 21.76 -14.59 0.99
C ASP A 36 22.05 -13.92 2.34
N LEU A 37 21.02 -13.36 3.01
CA LEU A 37 21.19 -12.86 4.37
C LEU A 37 21.69 -13.95 5.34
N SER A 38 21.11 -15.14 5.28
CA SER A 38 21.49 -16.26 6.13
C SER A 38 22.93 -16.70 5.86
N ASP A 39 23.34 -16.74 4.59
CA ASP A 39 24.68 -17.19 4.18
C ASP A 39 25.78 -16.20 4.63
N PHE A 40 25.48 -14.89 4.71
CA PHE A 40 26.44 -13.85 5.11
C PHE A 40 26.27 -13.37 6.56
N LYS A 41 25.30 -13.89 7.31
CA LYS A 41 25.02 -13.44 8.68
C LYS A 41 26.24 -13.49 9.59
N ASP A 42 26.93 -14.63 9.60
CA ASP A 42 28.13 -14.82 10.44
C ASP A 42 29.24 -13.82 10.07
N MET A 43 29.37 -13.47 8.79
CA MET A 43 30.32 -12.44 8.33
C MET A 43 29.91 -11.06 8.84
N PHE A 44 28.64 -10.68 8.71
CA PHE A 44 28.17 -9.38 9.20
C PHE A 44 28.31 -9.25 10.72
N GLN A 45 28.11 -10.35 11.45
CA GLN A 45 28.33 -10.39 12.90
C GLN A 45 29.80 -10.32 13.27
N LEU A 46 30.67 -11.04 12.55
CA LEU A 46 32.12 -11.02 12.78
C LEU A 46 32.71 -9.61 12.62
N PHE A 47 32.21 -8.84 11.65
CA PHE A 47 32.64 -7.46 11.40
C PHE A 47 31.83 -6.40 12.17
N ASP A 48 30.85 -6.81 12.99
CA ASP A 48 29.96 -5.92 13.73
C ASP A 48 29.23 -4.90 12.84
N VAL A 49 28.70 -5.36 11.70
CA VAL A 49 27.98 -4.54 10.71
C VAL A 49 26.58 -5.06 10.38
N GLU A 50 26.12 -6.12 11.05
CA GLU A 50 24.78 -6.72 10.80
C GLU A 50 23.66 -5.67 10.86
N TYR A 51 23.76 -4.69 11.76
CA TYR A 51 22.75 -3.63 11.92
C TYR A 51 22.72 -2.61 10.76
N LEU A 52 23.76 -2.59 9.91
CA LEU A 52 23.87 -1.69 8.75
C LEU A 52 23.48 -2.35 7.43
N VAL A 53 23.35 -3.68 7.38
CA VAL A 53 23.07 -4.42 6.15
C VAL A 53 21.68 -5.03 6.19
N ARG A 54 20.85 -4.72 5.20
CA ARG A 54 19.46 -5.20 5.10
C ARG A 54 19.24 -5.90 3.77
N TYR A 55 18.76 -7.13 3.83
CA TYR A 55 18.29 -7.85 2.66
C TYR A 55 16.77 -7.78 2.58
N SER A 56 16.22 -7.43 1.42
CA SER A 56 14.78 -7.31 1.23
C SER A 56 14.37 -7.54 -0.22
N THR A 57 13.07 -7.50 -0.50
CA THR A 57 12.55 -7.33 -1.86
C THR A 57 12.41 -5.85 -2.19
N LEU A 58 12.11 -5.53 -3.44
CA LEU A 58 11.79 -4.16 -3.86
C LEU A 58 10.59 -3.62 -3.09
N ASP A 59 9.52 -4.39 -3.00
CA ASP A 59 8.33 -4.00 -2.23
C ASP A 59 8.66 -3.77 -0.76
N GLY A 60 9.48 -4.64 -0.17
CA GLY A 60 9.91 -4.49 1.22
C GLY A 60 10.78 -3.24 1.42
N LEU A 61 11.65 -2.90 0.47
CA LEU A 61 12.41 -1.65 0.49
C LEU A 61 11.49 -0.43 0.37
N PHE A 62 10.53 -0.45 -0.54
CA PHE A 62 9.57 0.64 -0.72
C PHE A 62 8.74 0.87 0.54
N GLU A 63 8.22 -0.20 1.14
CA GLU A 63 7.49 -0.13 2.42
C GLU A 63 8.37 0.42 3.55
N ALA A 64 9.60 -0.07 3.70
CA ALA A 64 10.51 0.43 4.73
C ALA A 64 10.82 1.93 4.53
N THR A 65 11.05 2.34 3.28
CA THR A 65 11.37 3.73 2.93
C THR A 65 10.17 4.66 3.15
N LEU A 66 8.97 4.22 2.76
CA LEU A 66 7.75 5.00 2.95
C LEU A 66 7.37 5.17 4.42
N ASN A 67 7.63 4.14 5.22
CA ASN A 67 7.27 4.12 6.64
C ASN A 67 8.43 4.53 7.57
N ASP A 68 9.55 5.03 7.03
CA ASP A 68 10.75 5.47 7.78
C ASP A 68 10.43 6.52 8.86
N LYS A 69 9.34 7.29 8.67
CA LYS A 69 8.87 8.33 9.60
C LYS A 69 7.55 7.98 10.31
N GLY A 70 7.19 6.70 10.30
CA GLY A 70 5.93 6.19 10.83
C GLY A 70 5.04 5.60 9.73
N ASP A 71 4.07 4.78 10.15
CA ASP A 71 3.13 4.12 9.25
C ASP A 71 2.30 5.14 8.44
N ILE A 72 2.62 5.31 7.16
CA ILE A 72 2.01 6.32 6.31
C ILE A 72 0.51 6.12 6.14
N ARG A 73 0.04 4.86 6.19
CA ARG A 73 -1.40 4.53 6.03
C ARG A 73 -2.16 4.92 7.28
N ARG A 74 -1.58 4.65 8.45
CA ARG A 74 -2.11 5.12 9.73
C ARG A 74 -2.12 6.64 9.80
N LEU A 75 -1.00 7.30 9.47
CA LEU A 75 -0.89 8.76 9.47
C LEU A 75 -1.92 9.40 8.52
N SER A 76 -2.13 8.80 7.34
CA SER A 76 -3.16 9.27 6.39
C SER A 76 -4.57 9.16 6.98
N ASN A 77 -4.88 8.03 7.61
CA ASN A 77 -6.16 7.83 8.31
C ASN A 77 -6.33 8.83 9.47
N ASP A 78 -5.28 9.12 10.25
CA ASP A 78 -5.34 10.08 11.36
C ASP A 78 -5.59 11.53 10.91
N VAL A 79 -5.13 11.88 9.71
CA VAL A 79 -5.41 13.19 9.09
C VAL A 79 -6.87 13.27 8.63
N ILE A 80 -7.41 12.20 8.05
CA ILE A 80 -8.74 12.21 7.40
C ILE A 80 -9.87 11.96 8.41
N LEU A 81 -9.64 11.07 9.38
CA LEU A 81 -10.63 10.63 10.35
C LEU A 81 -10.64 11.54 11.58
N ARG A 82 -11.81 11.67 12.21
CA ARG A 82 -11.92 12.22 13.56
C ARG A 82 -11.36 11.21 14.53
N ASN A 83 -10.07 11.33 14.83
CA ASN A 83 -9.44 10.44 15.77
C ASN A 83 -9.92 10.76 17.20
N THR A 84 -10.70 9.88 17.82
CA THR A 84 -11.12 9.96 19.23
C THR A 84 -10.15 9.26 20.18
N GLN A 85 -9.09 8.60 19.67
CA GLN A 85 -8.11 7.88 20.50
C GLN A 85 -6.66 8.20 20.13
N GLY A 86 -6.00 8.88 21.07
CA GLY A 86 -4.54 8.90 21.20
C GLY A 86 -3.85 9.93 20.32
N LYS A 87 -3.31 10.97 20.95
CA LYS A 87 -2.24 11.79 20.36
C LYS A 87 -1.17 10.83 19.86
N VAL A 88 -0.89 10.87 18.56
CA VAL A 88 0.34 10.30 18.02
C VAL A 88 1.47 11.10 18.66
N SER A 89 2.05 10.56 19.72
CA SER A 89 3.35 11.00 20.19
C SER A 89 4.28 10.78 19.02
N ALA A 90 4.77 11.86 18.42
CA ALA A 90 5.92 11.77 17.54
C ALA A 90 7.05 11.21 18.40
N GLU A 91 7.28 9.90 18.33
CA GLU A 91 8.50 9.32 18.86
C GLU A 91 9.62 9.99 18.08
N SER A 92 10.29 10.93 18.74
CA SER A 92 11.54 11.49 18.28
C SER A 92 12.57 10.35 18.36
N SER A 93 12.58 9.48 17.36
CA SER A 93 13.79 8.73 17.06
C SER A 93 14.83 9.79 16.75
N ASN A 94 15.81 9.95 17.65
CA ASN A 94 17.02 10.70 17.36
C ASN A 94 17.47 10.32 15.94
N PRO A 95 17.70 11.26 15.03
CA PRO A 95 18.18 10.90 13.71
C PRO A 95 19.48 10.11 13.93
N PRO A 96 19.57 8.83 13.52
CA PRO A 96 20.86 8.20 13.43
C PRO A 96 21.73 9.14 12.59
N GLY A 97 22.94 9.43 13.06
CA GLY A 97 23.85 10.35 12.38
C GLY A 97 23.85 10.05 10.88
N LYS A 98 23.68 11.09 10.07
CA LYS A 98 23.37 11.05 8.62
C LYS A 98 24.21 9.98 7.89
N SER A 99 23.71 8.75 7.83
CA SER A 99 24.36 7.61 7.23
C SER A 99 24.05 7.64 5.73
N THR A 100 25.07 7.39 4.91
CA THR A 100 24.87 7.27 3.47
C THR A 100 24.13 5.96 3.21
N LYS A 101 22.93 6.03 2.61
CA LYS A 101 22.16 4.85 2.19
C LYS A 101 22.66 4.38 0.82
N VAL A 102 23.05 3.12 0.70
CA VAL A 102 23.51 2.49 -0.55
C VAL A 102 22.57 1.35 -0.91
N LEU A 103 22.15 1.30 -2.18
CA LEU A 103 21.25 0.28 -2.70
C LEU A 103 22.00 -0.62 -3.68
N LEU A 104 22.05 -1.92 -3.39
CA LEU A 104 22.64 -2.95 -4.23
C LEU A 104 21.54 -3.84 -4.81
N PHE A 105 21.55 -4.04 -6.11
CA PHE A 105 20.58 -4.86 -6.84
C PHE A 105 21.25 -6.11 -7.42
N ASP A 106 20.71 -7.30 -7.14
CA ASP A 106 21.19 -8.55 -7.76
C ASP A 106 20.63 -8.75 -9.18
N GLU A 107 19.31 -8.62 -9.34
CA GLU A 107 18.57 -8.99 -10.55
C GLU A 107 18.08 -7.73 -11.29
N VAL A 108 19.03 -6.91 -11.74
CA VAL A 108 18.73 -5.68 -12.49
C VAL A 108 17.96 -5.95 -13.79
N ASP A 109 18.14 -7.12 -14.40
CA ASP A 109 17.38 -7.57 -15.57
C ASP A 109 15.89 -7.77 -15.25
N VAL A 110 15.56 -8.26 -14.06
CA VAL A 110 14.18 -8.39 -13.59
C VAL A 110 13.56 -7.02 -13.33
N PHE A 111 14.35 -6.08 -12.80
CA PHE A 111 13.93 -4.70 -12.61
C PHE A 111 13.55 -4.00 -13.92
N PHE A 112 14.23 -4.30 -15.03
CA PHE A 112 13.95 -3.70 -16.34
C PHE A 112 12.92 -4.46 -17.19
N LYS A 113 12.22 -5.46 -16.64
CA LYS A 113 11.09 -6.11 -17.35
C LYS A 113 9.93 -5.13 -17.51
N GLU A 114 9.17 -5.25 -18.59
CA GLU A 114 7.99 -4.40 -18.84
C GLU A 114 6.95 -4.47 -17.72
N ASP A 115 6.80 -5.64 -17.09
CA ASP A 115 5.89 -5.86 -15.95
C ASP A 115 6.40 -5.26 -14.63
N PHE A 116 7.57 -4.63 -14.63
CA PHE A 116 8.15 -3.99 -13.45
C PHE A 116 8.52 -2.53 -13.72
N TYR A 117 9.30 -2.28 -14.76
CA TYR A 117 9.78 -0.97 -15.12
C TYR A 117 8.65 -0.07 -15.64
N GLY A 118 8.41 1.04 -14.95
CA GLY A 118 7.34 1.99 -15.27
C GLY A 118 6.06 1.77 -14.45
N ASN A 119 5.97 0.70 -13.66
CA ASN A 119 4.90 0.56 -12.70
C ASN A 119 5.06 1.53 -11.54
N VAL A 120 3.94 2.05 -11.06
CA VAL A 120 3.89 2.96 -9.92
C VAL A 120 3.53 2.16 -8.68
N TYR A 121 4.39 2.24 -7.67
CA TYR A 121 4.05 1.74 -6.35
C TYR A 121 3.01 2.69 -5.72
N MET A 122 1.78 2.20 -5.55
CA MET A 122 0.62 2.98 -5.08
C MET A 122 0.19 2.54 -3.66
N PRO A 123 0.80 3.08 -2.59
CA PRO A 123 0.35 2.79 -1.24
C PRO A 123 -1.05 3.38 -1.02
N GLY A 124 -1.98 2.55 -0.54
CA GLY A 124 -3.33 2.97 -0.16
C GLY A 124 -3.56 2.79 1.33
N ALA A 125 -4.23 3.77 1.96
CA ALA A 125 -4.83 3.60 3.26
C ALA A 125 -6.29 3.16 3.09
N THR A 126 -6.74 2.21 3.90
CA THR A 126 -8.14 1.78 3.91
C THR A 126 -8.71 2.03 5.29
N TRP A 127 -9.90 2.63 5.33
CA TRP A 127 -10.71 2.68 6.53
C TRP A 127 -11.86 1.68 6.38
N THR A 128 -11.84 0.62 7.19
CA THR A 128 -12.89 -0.40 7.22
C THR A 128 -13.73 -0.21 8.49
N GLY A 129 -14.82 0.55 8.36
CA GLY A 129 -15.75 0.81 9.45
C GLY A 129 -17.13 0.19 9.20
N GLY A 130 -17.80 -0.23 10.28
CA GLY A 130 -19.23 -0.57 10.26
C GLY A 130 -20.11 0.51 9.60
N PRO A 131 -19.86 1.83 9.83
CA PRO A 131 -20.62 2.90 9.18
C PRO A 131 -20.46 2.96 7.66
N ALA A 132 -19.26 2.74 7.10
CA ALA A 132 -19.06 2.69 5.65
C ALA A 132 -19.86 1.55 5.01
N ARG A 133 -19.82 0.37 5.63
CA ARG A 133 -20.59 -0.80 5.17
C ARG A 133 -22.09 -0.55 5.24
N ALA A 134 -22.57 0.06 6.32
CA ALA A 134 -23.99 0.40 6.47
C ALA A 134 -24.45 1.37 5.39
N LEU A 135 -23.65 2.40 5.09
CA LEU A 135 -23.93 3.35 4.00
C LEU A 135 -23.99 2.66 2.64
N LEU A 136 -23.01 1.79 2.33
CA LEU A 136 -22.99 1.00 1.10
C LEU A 136 -24.24 0.12 0.98
N GLN A 137 -24.61 -0.59 2.05
CA GLN A 137 -25.77 -1.48 2.06
C GLN A 137 -27.10 -0.70 1.95
N PHE A 138 -27.20 0.46 2.60
CA PHE A 138 -28.35 1.35 2.49
C PHE A 138 -28.54 1.86 1.06
N VAL A 139 -27.47 2.34 0.43
CA VAL A 139 -27.49 2.78 -0.97
C VAL A 139 -27.89 1.63 -1.87
N TRP A 140 -27.24 0.47 -1.75
CA TRP A 140 -27.56 -0.70 -2.57
C TRP A 140 -29.02 -1.12 -2.44
N THR A 141 -29.55 -1.19 -1.22
CA THR A 141 -30.93 -1.65 -0.96
C THR A 141 -31.98 -0.68 -1.51
N ASN A 142 -31.71 0.64 -1.44
CA ASN A 142 -32.69 1.68 -1.79
C ASN A 142 -32.44 2.34 -3.15
N ARG A 143 -31.39 1.94 -3.89
CA ARG A 143 -30.87 2.60 -5.09
C ARG A 143 -31.92 3.02 -6.12
N LEU A 144 -32.98 2.24 -6.34
CA LEU A 144 -34.04 2.56 -7.32
C LEU A 144 -34.87 3.79 -6.96
N ARG A 145 -35.11 4.01 -5.66
CA ARG A 145 -35.99 5.08 -5.15
C ARG A 145 -35.22 6.22 -4.48
N LEU A 146 -33.99 5.94 -4.07
CA LEU A 146 -33.13 6.88 -3.36
C LEU A 146 -32.63 7.99 -4.29
N ASN A 147 -32.76 9.25 -3.89
CA ASN A 147 -32.13 10.39 -4.56
C ASN A 147 -31.01 11.00 -3.70
N LYS A 148 -30.26 11.96 -4.26
CA LYS A 148 -29.12 12.59 -3.57
C LYS A 148 -29.54 13.25 -2.26
N GLU A 149 -30.60 14.05 -2.26
CA GLU A 149 -31.07 14.75 -1.04
C GLU A 149 -31.47 13.78 0.06
N GLN A 150 -32.16 12.68 -0.29
CA GLN A 150 -32.55 11.63 0.65
C GLN A 150 -31.33 10.89 1.21
N LEU A 151 -30.31 10.61 0.37
CA LEU A 151 -29.07 9.99 0.80
C LEU A 151 -28.34 10.86 1.83
N LEU A 152 -28.17 12.15 1.56
CA LEU A 152 -27.44 13.06 2.47
C LEU A 152 -28.16 13.31 3.80
N ARG A 153 -29.48 13.08 3.85
CA ARG A 153 -30.29 13.15 5.08
C ARG A 153 -30.41 11.80 5.80
N SER A 154 -29.90 10.71 5.22
CA SER A 154 -30.00 9.38 5.82
C SER A 154 -29.15 9.25 7.09
N SER A 155 -29.64 8.46 8.05
CA SER A 155 -28.89 8.14 9.26
C SER A 155 -27.54 7.48 8.96
N GLU A 156 -27.48 6.68 7.91
CA GLU A 156 -26.30 5.92 7.49
C GLU A 156 -25.22 6.85 6.92
N TYR A 157 -25.61 7.84 6.12
CA TYR A 157 -24.69 8.88 5.64
C TYR A 157 -24.17 9.73 6.80
N ILE A 158 -25.07 10.24 7.64
CA ILE A 158 -24.69 11.08 8.79
C ILE A 158 -23.78 10.30 9.76
N ASN A 159 -24.09 9.04 10.03
CA ASN A 159 -23.25 8.18 10.86
C ASN A 159 -21.87 7.96 10.23
N CYS A 160 -21.81 7.68 8.92
CA CYS A 160 -20.54 7.56 8.20
C CYS A 160 -19.73 8.86 8.30
N LEU A 161 -20.33 10.00 7.95
CA LEU A 161 -19.72 11.33 8.00
C LEU A 161 -19.19 11.68 9.39
N SER A 162 -19.85 11.23 10.46
CA SER A 162 -19.42 11.52 11.82
C SER A 162 -18.02 11.00 12.18
N ASN A 163 -17.49 10.03 11.41
CA ASN A 163 -16.14 9.47 11.57
C ASN A 163 -15.05 10.29 10.87
N PHE A 164 -15.43 11.23 10.00
CA PHE A 164 -14.51 12.05 9.23
C PHE A 164 -14.41 13.46 9.81
N ARG A 165 -13.27 14.13 9.59
CA ARG A 165 -13.15 15.55 9.93
C ARG A 165 -14.13 16.40 9.11
N PRO A 166 -14.64 17.53 9.64
CA PRO A 166 -15.61 18.37 8.92
C PRO A 166 -15.15 18.75 7.50
N GLU A 167 -13.85 18.97 7.30
CA GLU A 167 -13.25 19.37 6.02
C GLU A 167 -13.40 18.29 4.93
N MET A 168 -13.66 17.04 5.32
CA MET A 168 -13.86 15.92 4.41
C MET A 168 -15.32 15.78 3.96
N GLU A 169 -16.26 16.56 4.50
CA GLU A 169 -17.67 16.50 4.12
C GLU A 169 -17.91 16.65 2.61
N PRO A 170 -17.30 17.62 1.90
CA PRO A 170 -17.52 17.74 0.45
C PRO A 170 -17.01 16.54 -0.34
N VAL A 171 -15.94 15.90 0.14
CA VAL A 171 -15.37 14.69 -0.47
C VAL A 171 -16.34 13.52 -0.28
N LEU A 172 -16.82 13.30 0.95
CA LEU A 172 -17.73 12.21 1.23
C LEU A 172 -19.09 12.40 0.52
N GLU A 173 -19.60 13.64 0.44
CA GLU A 173 -20.81 13.95 -0.33
C GLU A 173 -20.65 13.58 -1.80
N SER A 174 -19.53 14.00 -2.41
CA SER A 174 -19.20 13.72 -3.81
C SER A 174 -19.13 12.21 -4.07
N GLU A 175 -18.37 11.48 -3.24
CA GLU A 175 -18.20 10.04 -3.41
C GLU A 175 -19.47 9.24 -3.12
N ALA A 176 -20.25 9.62 -2.10
CA ALA A 176 -21.55 9.00 -1.84
C ALA A 176 -22.55 9.25 -2.98
N SER A 177 -22.52 10.44 -3.59
CA SER A 177 -23.35 10.78 -4.75
C SER A 177 -22.96 9.96 -6.00
N LYS A 178 -21.65 9.81 -6.26
CA LYS A 178 -21.14 8.94 -7.33
C LYS A 178 -21.53 7.48 -7.11
N MET A 179 -21.39 7.00 -5.87
CA MET A 179 -21.79 5.64 -5.47
C MET A 179 -23.28 5.39 -5.77
N LEU A 180 -24.18 6.33 -5.46
CA LEU A 180 -25.59 6.22 -5.81
C LEU A 180 -25.81 6.22 -7.34
N ALA A 181 -25.13 7.08 -8.08
CA ALA A 181 -25.22 7.14 -9.54
C ALA A 181 -24.80 5.81 -10.17
N HIS A 182 -23.67 5.24 -9.74
CA HIS A 182 -23.18 3.94 -10.20
C HIS A 182 -24.14 2.81 -9.83
N ALA A 183 -24.67 2.80 -8.60
CA ALA A 183 -25.64 1.80 -8.17
C ALA A 183 -26.91 1.80 -9.03
N LYS A 184 -27.37 2.98 -9.47
CA LYS A 184 -28.52 3.10 -10.39
C LYS A 184 -28.20 2.65 -11.81
N GLN A 185 -27.01 2.95 -12.33
CA GLN A 185 -26.60 2.54 -13.69
C GLN A 185 -26.58 1.02 -13.85
N LEU A 186 -26.21 0.29 -12.80
CA LEU A 186 -26.25 -1.17 -12.79
C LEU A 186 -27.66 -1.72 -13.00
N ASP A 187 -28.70 -1.02 -12.54
CA ASP A 187 -30.09 -1.44 -12.76
C ASP A 187 -30.64 -1.02 -14.12
N VAL A 188 -30.19 0.12 -14.67
CA VAL A 188 -30.58 0.56 -16.03
C VAL A 188 -30.06 -0.43 -17.08
N GLY A 189 -28.94 -1.11 -16.82
CA GLY A 189 -28.43 -2.22 -17.62
C GLY A 189 -29.18 -3.55 -17.45
N ILE A 190 -30.14 -3.68 -16.55
CA ILE A 190 -30.95 -4.91 -16.39
C ILE A 190 -32.01 -5.02 -17.51
N GLY A 191 -32.29 -3.92 -18.24
CA GLY A 191 -33.04 -3.95 -19.49
C GLY A 191 -32.20 -4.08 -20.77
N GLY A 192 -30.87 -4.04 -20.66
CA GLY A 192 -29.93 -4.07 -21.79
C GLY A 192 -28.62 -4.72 -21.37
N GLY A 193 -28.53 -6.03 -21.63
CA GLY A 193 -27.49 -6.98 -21.22
C GLY A 193 -26.21 -6.40 -20.61
N SER A 194 -25.92 -6.78 -19.36
CA SER A 194 -24.67 -6.48 -18.68
C SER A 194 -23.45 -6.77 -19.59
N SER A 195 -22.53 -5.80 -19.67
CA SER A 195 -21.27 -5.89 -20.43
C SER A 195 -20.27 -6.89 -19.82
N TYR A 196 -20.64 -7.55 -18.73
CA TYR A 196 -19.85 -8.54 -18.04
C TYR A 196 -20.59 -9.89 -17.96
N THR A 197 -19.81 -10.95 -17.96
CA THR A 197 -20.21 -12.34 -17.70
C THR A 197 -19.50 -12.82 -16.45
N VAL A 198 -20.14 -13.70 -15.68
CA VAL A 198 -19.48 -14.34 -14.53
C VAL A 198 -19.02 -15.72 -14.99
N VAL A 199 -17.70 -15.94 -15.02
CA VAL A 199 -17.06 -17.21 -15.39
C VAL A 199 -16.25 -17.68 -14.18
N ASP A 200 -16.54 -18.89 -13.69
CA ASP A 200 -15.87 -19.50 -12.53
C ASP A 200 -15.80 -18.61 -11.27
N GLY A 201 -16.89 -17.89 -10.99
CA GLY A 201 -16.98 -16.99 -9.83
C GLY A 201 -16.20 -15.69 -9.97
N ARG A 202 -15.67 -15.38 -11.17
CA ARG A 202 -14.98 -14.13 -11.49
C ARG A 202 -15.78 -13.31 -12.50
N ILE A 203 -15.72 -11.99 -12.37
CA ILE A 203 -16.34 -11.05 -13.32
C ILE A 203 -15.40 -10.92 -14.52
N ALA A 204 -15.87 -11.33 -15.69
CA ALA A 204 -15.21 -11.15 -16.99
C ALA A 204 -15.97 -10.10 -17.81
N TYR A 205 -15.27 -9.23 -18.52
CA TYR A 205 -15.90 -8.28 -19.43
C TYR A 205 -16.03 -8.91 -20.82
N LYS A 206 -17.13 -8.63 -21.54
CA LYS A 206 -17.21 -8.98 -22.96
C LYS A 206 -16.10 -8.23 -23.68
N HIS A 207 -15.15 -8.96 -24.28
CA HIS A 207 -14.21 -8.34 -25.19
C HIS A 207 -15.03 -7.66 -26.30
N HIS A 208 -14.80 -6.35 -26.47
CA HIS A 208 -15.23 -5.65 -27.66
C HIS A 208 -14.31 -6.09 -28.80
N ASP A 209 -14.87 -6.73 -29.83
CA ASP A 209 -14.22 -6.87 -31.14
C ASP A 209 -13.98 -5.49 -31.77
#